data_AF-A0A7R9J8B6-F1
#
_entry.id   AF-A0A7R9J8B6-F1
#
_cell.length_a   1.000
_cell.length_b   1.000
_cell.length_c   1.000
_cell.angle_alpha   90.00
_cell.angle_beta   90.00
_cell.angle_gamma   90.00
#
_symmetry.space_group_name_H-M   'P 1'
#
loop_
_entity.id
_entity.type
_entity.pdbx_description
1 polymer ?
#
loop_
_entity_poly.entity_id
_entity_poly.type
_entity_poly.pdbx_seq_one_letter_code
_entity_poly.pdbx_strand_id
1 'polypeptide(L)'
;MPGEANFDEDVCRVDVTFADHPLNINPDSQWQTFFKDNEVLLQIDKDVRRLCPDISFFQQATEFPCQAVVHSSGVKRLHTRIALSVKKAPEDYAPMPEGSEAHWEVVERILFLYAKLNPGQGYVQGMNEIIGPIYYSFACNPDSEWRGHAEADCFFCFTNLMGEIRDFFIKSLDEAECGINGMMCKLGEQLKSKDSAVWFRLHDQELYPQYYSFRWLTLLLSQEFPLPDVLRIWDSLFADEKRFEFLIYICCSMIM
;
A
#
# COMPACT_ATOMS: atom_id res chain seq x y z
N MET A 1 14.87 67.82 -18.99
CA MET A 1 15.72 66.69 -19.40
C MET A 1 15.22 65.46 -18.67
N PRO A 2 14.61 64.50 -19.38
CA PRO A 2 14.20 63.22 -18.83
C PRO A 2 15.44 62.39 -18.51
N GLY A 3 15.42 61.68 -17.37
CA GLY A 3 16.45 60.73 -17.00
C GLY A 3 16.43 59.53 -17.96
N GLU A 4 17.54 59.36 -18.67
CA GLU A 4 17.84 58.16 -19.45
C GLU A 4 17.91 56.96 -18.49
N ALA A 5 16.88 56.13 -18.50
CA ALA A 5 16.99 54.78 -17.99
C ALA A 5 17.78 53.98 -19.03
N ASN A 6 19.00 53.58 -18.68
CA ASN A 6 19.74 52.55 -19.40
C ASN A 6 18.87 51.30 -19.48
N PHE A 7 18.26 51.06 -20.64
CA PHE A 7 17.85 49.73 -21.04
C PHE A 7 19.14 49.01 -21.44
N ASP A 8 19.71 48.25 -20.50
CA ASP A 8 20.67 47.21 -20.87
C ASP A 8 19.93 46.26 -21.83
N GLU A 9 20.39 46.25 -23.09
CA GLU A 9 20.05 45.25 -24.09
C GLU A 9 20.50 43.86 -23.60
N ASP A 10 19.73 42.85 -24.00
CA ASP A 10 20.06 41.41 -23.90
C ASP A 10 19.85 40.65 -22.58
N VAL A 11 18.73 40.88 -21.89
CA VAL A 11 18.03 39.74 -21.25
C VAL A 11 16.97 39.23 -22.21
N CYS A 12 17.40 38.43 -23.19
CA CYS A 12 16.49 37.64 -24.01
C CYS A 12 15.59 36.85 -23.04
N ARG A 13 14.28 37.15 -23.01
CA ARG A 13 13.33 36.32 -22.25
C ARG A 13 13.40 34.93 -22.86
N VAL A 14 14.08 34.02 -22.18
CA VAL A 14 14.17 32.62 -22.60
C VAL A 14 12.75 32.07 -22.55
N ASP A 15 12.21 31.75 -23.72
CA ASP A 15 10.93 31.05 -23.81
C ASP A 15 11.14 29.62 -23.31
N VAL A 16 10.87 29.41 -22.02
CA VAL A 16 10.99 28.11 -21.35
C VAL A 16 9.76 27.23 -21.56
N THR A 17 8.76 27.64 -22.36
CA THR A 17 7.54 26.86 -22.58
C THR A 17 7.81 25.47 -23.17
N PHE A 18 8.91 25.30 -23.91
CA PHE A 18 9.35 24.02 -24.47
C PHE A 18 10.34 23.25 -23.56
N ALA A 19 10.82 23.86 -22.48
CA ALA A 19 11.72 23.21 -21.54
C ALA A 19 10.92 22.42 -20.49
N ASP A 20 11.42 21.25 -20.10
CA ASP A 20 10.81 20.51 -19.00
C ASP A 20 11.15 21.17 -17.65
N HIS A 21 10.14 21.70 -16.97
CA HIS A 21 10.30 22.49 -15.75
C HIS A 21 9.17 22.19 -14.73
N PRO A 22 9.32 22.54 -13.45
CA PRO A 22 8.34 22.18 -12.40
C PRO A 22 6.89 22.60 -12.67
N LEU A 23 6.67 23.69 -13.41
CA LEU A 23 5.32 24.17 -13.75
C LEU A 23 4.80 23.64 -15.09
N ASN A 24 5.47 22.65 -15.70
CA ASN A 24 5.15 22.20 -17.04
C ASN A 24 3.87 21.34 -17.02
N ILE A 25 2.90 21.71 -17.85
CA ILE A 25 1.59 21.04 -17.93
C ILE A 25 1.55 19.90 -18.97
N ASN A 26 2.64 19.66 -19.69
CA ASN A 26 2.74 18.55 -20.64
C ASN A 26 2.66 17.20 -19.89
N PRO A 27 1.76 16.28 -20.30
CA PRO A 27 1.68 14.93 -19.73
C PRO A 27 3.01 14.14 -19.73
N ASP A 28 3.89 14.42 -20.70
CA ASP A 28 5.19 13.75 -20.84
C ASP A 28 6.30 14.39 -20.00
N SER A 29 5.98 15.42 -19.22
CA SER A 29 6.93 16.09 -18.33
C SER A 29 7.46 15.15 -17.24
N GLN A 30 8.78 15.15 -17.04
CA GLN A 30 9.42 14.44 -15.94
C GLN A 30 9.02 15.06 -14.60
N TRP A 31 8.76 16.37 -14.57
CA TRP A 31 8.26 17.06 -13.38
C TRP A 31 6.83 16.62 -13.03
N GLN A 32 5.93 16.47 -14.00
CA GLN A 32 4.62 15.89 -13.71
C GLN A 32 4.72 14.48 -13.16
N THR A 33 5.56 13.64 -13.77
CA THR A 33 5.81 12.29 -13.29
C THR A 33 6.37 12.32 -11.86
N PHE A 34 7.32 13.21 -11.58
CA PHE A 34 7.90 13.40 -10.25
C PHE A 34 6.86 13.80 -9.20
N PHE A 35 5.97 14.74 -9.51
CA PHE A 35 4.93 15.15 -8.57
C PHE A 35 3.89 14.06 -8.33
N LYS A 36 3.44 13.37 -9.40
CA LYS A 36 2.55 12.20 -9.27
C LYS A 36 3.17 11.09 -8.43
N ASP A 37 4.45 10.78 -8.66
CA ASP A 37 5.17 9.80 -7.86
C ASP A 37 5.26 10.20 -6.38
N ASN A 38 5.45 11.49 -6.09
CA ASN A 38 5.49 11.98 -4.71
C ASN A 38 4.11 11.94 -4.03
N GLU A 39 3.00 12.10 -4.77
CA GLU A 39 1.65 11.91 -4.24
C GLU A 39 1.40 10.45 -3.85
N VAL A 40 1.84 9.51 -4.69
CA VAL A 40 1.79 8.06 -4.41
C VAL A 40 2.66 7.72 -3.20
N LEU A 41 3.92 8.19 -3.18
CA LEU A 41 4.83 7.97 -2.05
C LEU A 41 4.28 8.53 -0.74
N LEU A 42 3.62 9.70 -0.77
CA LEU A 42 3.05 10.29 0.43
C LEU A 42 1.91 9.45 1.01
N GLN A 43 1.13 8.77 0.16
CA GLN A 43 0.10 7.83 0.62
C GLN A 43 0.74 6.58 1.23
N ILE A 44 1.72 6.00 0.53
CA ILE A 44 2.44 4.82 1.00
C ILE A 44 3.13 5.09 2.34
N ASP A 45 3.89 6.17 2.48
CA ASP A 45 4.60 6.53 3.72
C ASP A 45 3.65 6.63 4.92
N LYS A 46 2.50 7.29 4.75
CA LYS A 46 1.47 7.38 5.80
C LYS A 46 0.96 6.00 6.24
N ASP A 47 0.80 5.09 5.28
CA ASP A 47 0.24 3.76 5.51
C ASP A 47 1.25 2.79 6.12
N VAL A 48 2.50 2.78 5.65
CA VAL A 48 3.54 1.89 6.19
C VAL A 48 4.00 2.32 7.59
N ARG A 49 3.93 3.62 7.92
CA ARG A 49 4.24 4.12 9.27
C ARG A 49 3.27 3.64 10.35
N ARG A 50 2.04 3.32 9.95
CA ARG A 50 0.97 2.82 10.85
C ARG A 50 0.73 1.32 10.70
N LEU A 51 1.58 0.61 9.96
CA LEU A 51 1.41 -0.82 9.70
C LEU A 51 1.62 -1.65 10.97
N CYS A 52 0.64 -2.51 11.26
CA CYS A 52 0.62 -3.40 12.44
C CYS A 52 1.09 -2.70 13.73
N PRO A 53 0.36 -1.67 14.22
CA PRO A 53 0.83 -0.78 15.28
C PRO A 53 1.04 -1.49 16.64
N ASP A 54 0.45 -2.69 16.81
CA ASP A 54 0.58 -3.50 18.01
C ASP A 54 1.94 -4.18 18.16
N ILE A 55 2.77 -4.17 17.11
CA ILE A 55 4.13 -4.72 17.12
C ILE A 55 5.15 -3.65 16.72
N SER A 56 6.28 -3.61 17.42
CA SER A 56 7.36 -2.67 17.09
C SER A 56 8.22 -3.11 15.90
N PHE A 57 7.95 -4.29 15.33
CA PHE A 57 8.75 -4.91 14.28
C PHE A 57 9.00 -3.96 13.10
N PHE A 58 7.95 -3.31 12.58
CA PHE A 58 8.09 -2.48 11.39
C PHE A 58 8.96 -1.24 11.63
N GLN A 59 9.06 -0.76 12.87
CA GLN A 59 9.89 0.37 13.27
C GLN A 59 11.34 -0.03 13.62
N GLN A 60 11.62 -1.33 13.74
CA GLN A 60 12.97 -1.83 14.01
C GLN A 60 13.84 -1.87 12.74
N ALA A 61 15.16 -1.90 12.96
CA ALA A 61 16.13 -2.06 11.90
C ALA A 61 16.10 -3.46 11.31
N THR A 62 16.08 -3.56 9.98
CA THR A 62 16.31 -4.83 9.30
C THR A 62 17.78 -5.24 9.45
N GLU A 63 18.02 -6.55 9.61
CA GLU A 63 19.36 -7.15 9.53
C GLU A 63 19.97 -7.03 8.12
N PHE A 64 19.13 -6.84 7.10
CA PHE A 64 19.50 -6.81 5.69
C PHE A 64 19.11 -5.48 5.04
N PRO A 65 19.74 -4.35 5.42
CA PRO A 65 19.46 -3.06 4.81
C PRO A 65 19.97 -3.03 3.36
N CYS A 66 19.22 -2.35 2.48
CA CYS A 66 19.64 -2.16 1.11
C CYS A 66 20.89 -1.26 1.04
N GLN A 67 22.05 -1.86 0.80
CA GLN A 67 23.36 -1.19 0.81
C GLN A 67 23.41 0.02 -0.14
N ALA A 68 22.77 -0.10 -1.31
CA ALA A 68 22.68 0.98 -2.28
C ALA A 68 21.88 2.18 -1.77
N VAL A 69 20.91 1.96 -0.87
CA VAL A 69 20.06 3.01 -0.28
C VAL A 69 20.71 3.62 0.95
N VAL A 70 21.31 2.81 1.82
CA VAL A 70 21.89 3.32 3.08
C VAL A 70 23.23 4.02 2.89
N HIS A 71 23.99 3.68 1.84
CA HIS A 71 25.30 4.28 1.54
C HIS A 71 25.30 5.20 0.32
N SER A 72 24.14 5.53 -0.26
CA SER A 72 24.11 6.41 -1.42
C SER A 72 24.54 7.83 -1.07
N SER A 73 25.70 8.23 -1.56
CA SER A 73 26.14 9.64 -1.59
C SER A 73 25.20 10.46 -2.47
N GLY A 74 24.28 11.20 -1.87
CA GLY A 74 23.41 12.17 -2.55
C GLY A 74 22.06 11.65 -3.04
N VAL A 75 21.77 10.34 -2.98
CA VAL A 75 20.41 9.82 -3.22
C VAL A 75 19.64 9.87 -1.90
N LYS A 76 18.54 10.62 -1.88
CA LYS A 76 17.66 10.71 -0.71
C LYS A 76 16.80 9.46 -0.63
N ARG A 77 16.55 8.97 0.59
CA ARG A 77 15.57 7.90 0.84
C ARG A 77 14.17 8.35 0.38
N LEU A 78 13.29 7.40 0.06
CA LEU A 78 11.97 7.68 -0.49
C LEU A 78 11.14 8.57 0.46
N HIS A 79 11.04 8.20 1.73
CA HIS A 79 10.41 9.04 2.75
C HIS A 79 11.05 10.45 2.90
N THR A 80 12.34 10.62 2.59
CA THR A 80 12.98 11.95 2.63
C THR A 80 12.55 12.83 1.46
N ARG A 81 12.14 12.25 0.32
CA ARG A 81 11.63 13.00 -0.84
C ARG A 81 10.33 13.72 -0.51
N ILE A 82 9.43 13.06 0.21
CA ILE A 82 8.12 13.62 0.59
C ILE A 82 8.19 14.59 1.78
N ALA A 83 9.21 14.49 2.64
CA ALA A 83 9.43 15.40 3.77
C ALA A 83 9.64 16.87 3.33
N LEU A 84 10.02 17.10 2.07
CA LEU A 84 10.16 18.43 1.48
C LEU A 84 8.82 19.01 0.96
N SER A 85 7.81 18.16 0.75
CA SER A 85 6.53 18.52 0.15
C SER A 85 5.42 18.80 1.17
N VAL A 86 5.61 18.43 2.44
CA VAL A 86 4.61 18.60 3.51
C VAL A 86 5.18 19.49 4.62
N LYS A 87 4.39 20.45 5.12
CA LYS A 87 4.75 21.20 6.35
C LYS A 87 4.94 20.18 7.47
N LYS A 88 6.19 20.02 7.95
CA LYS A 88 6.59 19.07 8.99
C LYS A 88 5.56 19.01 10.12
N ALA A 89 4.80 17.92 10.19
CA ALA A 89 4.31 17.44 11.47
C ALA A 89 5.55 16.99 12.28
N PRO A 90 5.56 17.14 13.61
CA PRO A 90 6.64 16.59 14.42
C PRO A 90 6.77 15.09 14.10
N GLU A 91 7.96 14.67 13.69
CA GLU A 91 8.26 13.26 13.45
C GLU A 91 8.24 12.56 14.82
N ASP A 92 7.22 11.74 15.08
CA ASP A 92 7.08 10.99 16.34
C ASP A 92 8.10 9.84 16.48
N TYR A 93 9.00 9.66 15.51
CA TYR A 93 9.95 8.56 15.46
C TYR A 93 11.39 9.03 15.55
N ALA A 94 12.17 8.36 16.40
CA ALA A 94 13.59 8.61 16.52
C ALA A 94 14.30 8.27 15.19
N PRO A 95 15.24 9.12 14.74
CA PRO A 95 16.04 8.81 13.56
C PRO A 95 16.86 7.54 13.77
N MET A 96 16.87 6.68 12.76
CA MET A 96 17.62 5.42 12.75
C MET A 96 19.13 5.69 12.75
N PRO A 97 19.96 4.79 13.32
CA PRO A 97 21.40 4.89 13.23
C PRO A 97 21.89 4.94 11.79
N GLU A 98 23.03 5.59 11.55
CA GLU A 98 23.65 5.65 10.23
C GLU A 98 23.91 4.23 9.69
N GLY A 99 23.60 4.01 8.40
CA GLY A 99 23.70 2.69 7.78
C GLY A 99 22.53 1.73 8.06
N SER A 100 21.58 2.10 8.92
CA SER A 100 20.41 1.27 9.24
C SER A 100 19.19 1.63 8.39
N GLU A 101 18.35 0.64 8.11
CA GLU A 101 17.08 0.78 7.39
C GLU A 101 15.99 0.12 8.22
N ALA A 102 14.85 0.79 8.39
CA ALA A 102 13.72 0.22 9.11
C ALA A 102 12.90 -0.72 8.20
N HIS A 103 12.25 -1.71 8.79
CA HIS A 103 11.39 -2.64 8.05
C HIS A 103 10.27 -1.91 7.26
N TRP A 104 9.69 -0.84 7.81
CA TRP A 104 8.69 -0.04 7.09
C TRP A 104 9.26 0.65 5.84
N GLU A 105 10.56 1.00 5.80
CA GLU A 105 11.20 1.59 4.62
C GLU A 105 11.37 0.56 3.49
N VAL A 106 11.60 -0.71 3.85
CA VAL A 106 11.63 -1.82 2.90
C VAL A 106 10.23 -2.01 2.29
N VAL A 107 9.18 -2.03 3.12
CA VAL A 107 7.79 -2.13 2.65
C VAL A 107 7.40 -0.93 1.78
N GLU A 108 7.80 0.29 2.15
CA GLU A 108 7.60 1.52 1.36
C GLU A 108 8.15 1.33 -0.07
N ARG A 109 9.38 0.82 -0.17
CA ARG A 109 10.05 0.59 -1.45
C ARG A 109 9.35 -0.48 -2.28
N ILE A 110 8.94 -1.59 -1.68
CA ILE A 110 8.22 -2.66 -2.39
C ILE A 110 6.90 -2.13 -2.97
N LEU A 111 6.10 -1.43 -2.16
CA LEU A 111 4.82 -0.85 -2.59
C LEU A 111 4.99 0.19 -3.68
N PHE A 112 6.02 1.04 -3.56
CA PHE A 112 6.30 2.05 -4.58
C PHE A 112 6.72 1.41 -5.91
N LEU A 113 7.60 0.41 -5.88
CA LEU A 113 8.00 -0.34 -7.07
C LEU A 113 6.80 -1.04 -7.72
N TYR A 114 5.95 -1.70 -6.92
CA TYR A 114 4.73 -2.33 -7.41
C TYR A 114 3.83 -1.31 -8.13
N ALA A 115 3.60 -0.14 -7.53
CA ALA A 115 2.77 0.92 -8.13
C ALA A 115 3.35 1.43 -9.45
N LYS A 116 4.68 1.58 -9.54
CA LYS A 116 5.36 1.99 -10.77
C LYS A 116 5.27 0.94 -11.88
N LEU A 117 5.32 -0.34 -11.53
CA LEU A 117 5.22 -1.45 -12.48
C LEU A 117 3.79 -1.74 -12.92
N ASN A 118 2.79 -1.31 -12.15
CA ASN A 118 1.38 -1.55 -12.41
C ASN A 118 0.58 -0.24 -12.52
N PRO A 119 0.89 0.67 -13.48
CA PRO A 119 0.28 2.00 -13.55
C PRO A 119 -1.24 2.01 -13.78
N GLY A 120 -1.80 0.90 -14.31
CA GLY A 120 -3.26 0.76 -14.46
C GLY A 120 -4.01 0.57 -13.13
N GLN A 121 -3.32 0.10 -12.09
CA GLN A 121 -3.86 -0.06 -10.73
C GLN A 121 -3.28 1.00 -9.78
N GLY A 122 -1.95 1.21 -9.84
CA GLY A 122 -1.21 2.03 -8.90
C GLY A 122 -1.19 1.46 -7.48
N TYR A 123 -0.91 2.33 -6.51
CA TYR A 123 -1.11 2.03 -5.09
C TYR A 123 -2.54 2.36 -4.67
N VAL A 124 -3.15 1.50 -3.88
CA VAL A 124 -4.45 1.75 -3.24
C VAL A 124 -4.31 1.51 -1.73
N GLN A 125 -4.82 2.44 -0.93
CA GLN A 125 -4.83 2.30 0.53
C GLN A 125 -5.47 0.97 0.93
N GLY A 126 -4.80 0.22 1.82
CA GLY A 126 -5.16 -1.16 2.17
C GLY A 126 -4.17 -2.19 1.62
N MET A 127 -3.44 -1.88 0.54
CA MET A 127 -2.36 -2.76 0.05
C MET A 127 -1.27 -2.96 1.11
N ASN A 128 -1.00 -1.95 1.94
CA ASN A 128 -0.09 -2.03 3.08
C ASN A 128 -0.48 -3.14 4.07
N GLU A 129 -1.78 -3.38 4.27
CA GLU A 129 -2.31 -4.39 5.18
C GLU A 129 -2.20 -5.82 4.61
N ILE A 130 -2.04 -5.93 3.30
CA ILE A 130 -1.80 -7.21 2.62
C ILE A 130 -0.30 -7.53 2.63
N ILE A 131 0.55 -6.57 2.29
CA ILE A 131 2.00 -6.81 2.23
C ILE A 131 2.62 -7.02 3.61
N GLY A 132 2.09 -6.40 4.67
CA GLY A 132 2.64 -6.48 6.02
C GLY A 132 2.83 -7.92 6.53
N PRO A 133 1.78 -8.76 6.56
CA PRO A 133 1.90 -10.16 6.96
C PRO A 133 2.86 -10.98 6.09
N ILE A 134 2.89 -10.73 4.77
CA ILE A 134 3.80 -11.42 3.84
C ILE A 134 5.26 -11.09 4.19
N TYR A 135 5.56 -9.79 4.27
CA TYR A 135 6.90 -9.32 4.57
C TYR A 135 7.38 -9.81 5.94
N TYR A 136 6.52 -9.69 6.96
CA TYR A 136 6.83 -10.18 8.30
C TYR A 136 7.20 -11.67 8.29
N SER A 137 6.46 -12.50 7.55
CA SER A 137 6.72 -13.93 7.46
C SER A 137 8.10 -14.25 6.88
N PHE A 138 8.52 -13.53 5.83
CA PHE A 138 9.85 -13.73 5.23
C PHE A 138 10.98 -13.12 6.06
N ALA A 139 10.76 -11.92 6.61
CA ALA A 139 11.76 -11.21 7.39
C ALA A 139 11.96 -11.81 8.80
N CYS A 140 11.01 -12.61 9.31
CA CYS A 140 11.14 -13.36 10.56
C CYS A 140 11.52 -14.84 10.35
N ASN A 141 11.90 -15.25 9.13
CA ASN A 141 12.28 -16.63 8.85
C ASN A 141 13.42 -17.07 9.80
N PRO A 142 13.39 -18.27 10.41
CA PRO A 142 14.46 -18.75 11.28
C PRO A 142 15.83 -18.80 10.58
N ASP A 143 15.84 -19.07 9.28
CA ASP A 143 17.04 -19.14 8.47
C ASP A 143 17.48 -17.73 8.00
N SER A 144 18.70 -17.36 8.42
CA SER A 144 19.28 -16.06 8.08
C SER A 144 19.54 -15.87 6.59
N GLU A 145 19.80 -16.94 5.84
CA GLU A 145 20.00 -16.85 4.39
C GLU A 145 18.70 -16.43 3.70
N TRP A 146 17.59 -17.03 4.12
CA TRP A 146 16.26 -16.73 3.59
C TRP A 146 15.78 -15.33 3.96
N ARG A 147 16.10 -14.86 5.17
CA ARG A 147 15.83 -13.45 5.56
C ARG A 147 16.53 -12.46 4.65
N GLY A 148 17.71 -12.80 4.11
CA GLY A 148 18.42 -11.97 3.13
C GLY A 148 17.67 -11.78 1.80
N HIS A 149 16.72 -12.66 1.49
CA HIS A 149 15.87 -12.60 0.30
C HIS A 149 14.47 -12.03 0.56
N ALA A 150 14.15 -11.68 1.81
CA ALA A 150 12.79 -11.33 2.23
C ALA A 150 12.15 -10.18 1.43
N GLU A 151 12.90 -9.14 1.04
CA GLU A 151 12.37 -8.04 0.21
C GLU A 151 11.94 -8.54 -1.18
N ALA A 152 12.79 -9.32 -1.85
CA ALA A 152 12.53 -9.81 -3.19
C ALA A 152 11.39 -10.84 -3.20
N ASP A 153 11.42 -11.80 -2.29
CA ASP A 153 10.38 -12.83 -2.15
C ASP A 153 9.03 -12.17 -1.81
N CYS A 154 9.04 -11.20 -0.90
CA CYS A 154 7.86 -10.42 -0.57
C CYS A 154 7.31 -9.69 -1.81
N PHE A 155 8.15 -9.05 -2.63
CA PHE A 155 7.70 -8.37 -3.83
C PHE A 155 6.99 -9.32 -4.80
N PHE A 156 7.56 -10.50 -5.07
CA PHE A 156 6.95 -11.46 -6.00
C PHE A 156 5.69 -12.11 -5.44
N CYS A 157 5.70 -12.53 -4.18
CA CYS A 157 4.51 -13.09 -3.53
C CYS A 157 3.37 -12.07 -3.46
N PHE A 158 3.68 -10.82 -3.07
CA PHE A 158 2.70 -9.74 -3.08
C PHE A 158 2.16 -9.47 -4.48
N THR A 159 3.02 -9.40 -5.50
CA THR A 159 2.60 -9.18 -6.89
C THR A 159 1.66 -10.27 -7.39
N ASN A 160 1.98 -11.54 -7.10
CA ASN A 160 1.14 -12.68 -7.48
C ASN A 160 -0.22 -12.63 -6.79
N LEU A 161 -0.24 -12.41 -5.47
CA LEU A 161 -1.49 -12.30 -4.72
C LEU A 161 -2.33 -11.12 -5.22
N MET A 162 -1.71 -9.96 -5.44
CA MET A 162 -2.39 -8.79 -6.00
C MET A 162 -2.95 -9.06 -7.39
N GLY A 163 -2.32 -9.93 -8.20
CA GLY A 163 -2.87 -10.38 -9.48
C GLY A 163 -4.21 -11.11 -9.33
N GLU A 164 -4.40 -11.85 -8.24
CA GLU A 164 -5.64 -12.58 -7.94
C GLU A 164 -6.71 -11.67 -7.30
N ILE A 165 -6.32 -10.77 -6.39
CA ILE A 165 -7.25 -9.93 -5.62
C ILE A 165 -7.44 -8.51 -6.18
N ARG A 166 -6.84 -8.20 -7.32
CA ARG A 166 -6.87 -6.87 -7.95
C ARG A 166 -8.28 -6.29 -8.06
N ASP A 167 -9.22 -7.15 -8.44
CA ASP A 167 -10.60 -6.73 -8.73
C ASP A 167 -11.34 -6.24 -7.46
N PHE A 168 -10.81 -6.52 -6.26
CA PHE A 168 -11.32 -5.97 -5.00
C PHE A 168 -10.87 -4.51 -4.75
N PHE A 169 -9.83 -4.04 -5.44
CA PHE A 169 -9.23 -2.71 -5.26
C PHE A 169 -9.58 -1.72 -6.38
N ILE A 170 -10.20 -2.20 -7.47
CA ILE A 170 -10.58 -1.35 -8.60
C ILE A 170 -12.06 -1.04 -8.55
N LYS A 171 -12.40 0.22 -8.25
CA LYS A 171 -13.79 0.69 -8.18
C LYS A 171 -14.63 0.38 -9.42
N SER A 172 -14.04 0.41 -10.62
CA SER A 172 -14.75 0.07 -11.86
C SER A 172 -15.09 -1.42 -11.99
N LEU A 173 -14.54 -2.26 -11.13
CA LEU A 173 -14.77 -3.70 -11.08
C LEU A 173 -15.66 -4.10 -9.89
N ASP A 174 -16.12 -3.16 -9.06
CA ASP A 174 -16.95 -3.46 -7.88
C ASP A 174 -18.18 -4.31 -8.23
N GLU A 175 -18.83 -4.01 -9.36
CA GLU A 175 -20.04 -4.69 -9.87
C GLU A 175 -19.74 -6.01 -10.62
N ALA A 176 -18.47 -6.34 -10.85
CA ALA A 176 -18.12 -7.62 -11.47
C ALA A 176 -18.42 -8.77 -10.50
N GLU A 177 -18.64 -9.98 -11.03
CA GLU A 177 -18.89 -11.16 -10.18
C GLU A 177 -17.69 -11.52 -9.29
N CYS A 178 -16.47 -11.28 -9.81
CA CYS A 178 -15.21 -11.36 -9.09
C CYS A 178 -14.88 -10.09 -8.29
N GLY A 179 -15.69 -9.04 -8.42
CA GLY A 179 -15.54 -7.80 -7.68
C GLY A 179 -16.03 -7.91 -6.24
N ILE A 180 -15.79 -6.85 -5.47
CA ILE A 180 -16.11 -6.83 -4.05
C ILE A 180 -17.62 -6.93 -3.78
N ASN A 181 -18.49 -6.33 -4.61
CA ASN A 181 -19.95 -6.46 -4.41
C ASN A 181 -20.42 -7.88 -4.70
N GLY A 182 -19.82 -8.56 -5.68
CA GLY A 182 -20.07 -9.98 -5.95
C GLY A 182 -19.72 -10.87 -4.75
N MET A 183 -18.57 -10.65 -4.12
CA MET A 183 -18.14 -11.37 -2.92
C MET A 183 -19.05 -11.12 -1.72
N MET A 184 -19.46 -9.86 -1.48
CA MET A 184 -20.41 -9.52 -0.41
C MET A 184 -21.80 -10.11 -0.65
N CYS A 185 -22.25 -10.17 -1.90
CA CYS A 185 -23.50 -10.85 -2.26
C CYS A 185 -23.43 -12.34 -1.90
N LYS A 186 -22.35 -13.03 -2.31
CA LYS A 186 -22.11 -14.44 -1.98
C LYS A 186 -22.09 -14.67 -0.46
N LEU A 187 -21.48 -13.77 0.32
CA LEU A 187 -21.53 -13.82 1.79
C LEU A 187 -22.96 -13.69 2.32
N GLY A 188 -23.74 -12.73 1.82
CA GLY A 188 -25.14 -12.54 2.22
C GLY A 188 -26.01 -13.76 1.90
N GLU A 189 -25.80 -14.39 0.74
CA GLU A 189 -26.48 -15.63 0.35
C GLU A 189 -26.11 -16.81 1.24
N GLN A 190 -24.82 -16.97 1.57
CA GLN A 190 -24.36 -17.99 2.52
C GLN A 190 -24.99 -17.78 3.89
N LEU A 191 -24.96 -16.56 4.43
CA LEU A 191 -25.58 -16.25 5.72
C LEU A 191 -27.07 -16.56 5.71
N LYS A 192 -27.81 -16.13 4.68
CA LYS A 192 -29.24 -16.43 4.55
C LYS A 192 -29.54 -17.93 4.51
N SER A 193 -28.69 -18.69 3.83
CA SER A 193 -28.83 -20.15 3.73
C SER A 193 -28.51 -20.88 5.04
N LYS A 194 -27.61 -20.35 5.87
CA LYS A 194 -27.16 -21.00 7.12
C LYS A 194 -27.96 -20.54 8.33
N ASP A 195 -28.20 -19.23 8.44
CA ASP A 195 -29.00 -18.61 9.49
C ASP A 195 -29.84 -17.46 8.90
N SER A 196 -31.04 -17.82 8.44
CA SER A 196 -31.98 -16.84 7.89
C SER A 196 -32.49 -15.85 8.94
N ALA A 197 -32.51 -16.22 10.22
CA ALA A 197 -32.99 -15.35 11.29
C ALA A 197 -32.01 -14.19 11.52
N VAL A 198 -30.70 -14.48 11.58
CA VAL A 198 -29.65 -13.46 11.63
C VAL A 198 -29.70 -12.59 10.38
N TRP A 199 -29.78 -13.20 9.19
CA TRP A 199 -29.87 -12.45 7.93
C TRP A 199 -31.05 -11.46 7.91
N PHE A 200 -32.26 -11.92 8.28
CA PHE A 200 -33.43 -11.04 8.35
C PHE A 200 -33.25 -9.95 9.40
N ARG A 201 -32.61 -10.25 10.53
CA ARG A 201 -32.39 -9.25 11.58
C ARG A 201 -31.45 -8.14 11.12
N LEU A 202 -30.34 -8.49 10.44
CA LEU A 202 -29.44 -7.50 9.86
C LEU A 202 -30.17 -6.63 8.83
N HIS A 203 -31.02 -7.25 8.00
CA HIS A 203 -31.81 -6.53 7.01
C HIS A 203 -32.86 -5.58 7.62
N ASP A 204 -33.60 -6.03 8.64
CA ASP A 204 -34.59 -5.23 9.38
C ASP A 204 -33.95 -4.02 10.08
N GLN A 205 -32.68 -4.15 10.47
CA GLN A 205 -31.89 -3.07 11.07
C GLN A 205 -31.17 -2.19 10.04
N GLU A 206 -31.39 -2.41 8.75
CA GLU A 206 -30.70 -1.72 7.66
C GLU A 206 -29.16 -1.85 7.73
N LEU A 207 -28.67 -2.94 8.34
CA LEU A 207 -27.24 -3.25 8.39
C LEU A 207 -26.80 -3.96 7.12
N TYR A 208 -26.39 -3.19 6.13
CA TYR A 208 -25.96 -3.73 4.85
C TYR A 208 -24.54 -4.34 4.89
N PRO A 209 -24.27 -5.40 4.12
CA PRO A 209 -22.96 -6.09 4.08
C PRO A 209 -21.75 -5.19 3.87
N GLN A 210 -21.86 -4.13 3.08
CA GLN A 210 -20.76 -3.19 2.83
C GLN A 210 -20.21 -2.52 4.09
N TYR A 211 -21.01 -2.39 5.15
CA TYR A 211 -20.58 -1.70 6.37
C TYR A 211 -19.70 -2.55 7.28
N TYR A 212 -19.82 -3.89 7.21
CA TYR A 212 -19.03 -4.79 8.05
C TYR A 212 -18.07 -5.66 7.24
N SER A 213 -18.47 -6.16 6.07
CA SER A 213 -17.71 -7.18 5.34
C SER A 213 -16.79 -6.66 4.25
N PHE A 214 -16.94 -5.39 3.83
CA PHE A 214 -16.10 -4.81 2.77
C PHE A 214 -14.62 -4.94 3.12
N ARG A 215 -14.24 -4.48 4.32
CA ARG A 215 -12.86 -4.55 4.82
C ARG A 215 -12.39 -5.99 5.06
N TRP A 216 -13.28 -6.85 5.57
CA TRP A 216 -12.99 -8.26 5.84
C TRP A 216 -12.53 -8.97 4.56
N LEU A 217 -13.25 -8.75 3.47
CA LEU A 217 -13.02 -9.40 2.19
C LEU A 217 -11.86 -8.75 1.43
N THR A 218 -11.85 -7.42 1.31
CA THR A 218 -10.78 -6.68 0.58
C THR A 218 -9.40 -6.89 1.20
N LEU A 219 -9.31 -6.96 2.53
CA LEU A 219 -8.04 -7.07 3.25
C LEU A 219 -7.74 -8.49 3.74
N LEU A 220 -8.50 -9.50 3.30
CA LEU A 220 -8.32 -10.90 3.71
C LEU A 220 -8.22 -11.03 5.24
N LEU A 221 -9.09 -10.31 5.96
CA LEU A 221 -9.18 -10.24 7.43
C LEU A 221 -7.97 -9.68 8.18
N SER A 222 -6.98 -9.10 7.48
CA SER A 222 -5.71 -8.69 8.11
C SER A 222 -5.84 -7.56 9.14
N GLN A 223 -6.96 -6.81 9.14
CA GLN A 223 -7.27 -5.81 10.16
C GLN A 223 -8.37 -6.23 11.15
N GLU A 224 -8.85 -7.48 11.09
CA GLU A 224 -9.82 -7.99 12.07
C GLU A 224 -9.15 -8.73 13.22
N PHE A 225 -7.96 -9.25 12.98
CA PHE A 225 -7.24 -10.10 13.91
C PHE A 225 -5.81 -9.59 14.12
N PRO A 226 -5.20 -9.86 15.29
CA PRO A 226 -3.78 -9.65 15.50
C PRO A 226 -2.94 -10.44 14.49
N LEU A 227 -1.74 -9.93 14.17
CA LEU A 227 -0.89 -10.52 13.14
C LEU A 227 -0.67 -12.05 13.28
N PRO A 228 -0.41 -12.64 14.47
CA PRO A 228 -0.27 -14.09 14.60
C PRO A 228 -1.49 -14.88 14.13
N ASP A 229 -2.70 -14.36 14.39
CA ASP A 229 -3.94 -15.00 13.98
C ASP A 229 -4.20 -14.82 12.49
N VAL A 230 -3.84 -13.65 11.93
CA VAL A 230 -3.88 -13.40 10.48
C VAL A 230 -3.00 -14.41 9.75
N LEU A 231 -1.76 -14.62 10.20
CA LEU A 231 -0.86 -15.61 9.61
C LEU A 231 -1.48 -17.01 9.66
N ARG A 232 -2.09 -17.38 10.79
CA ARG A 232 -2.73 -18.70 10.93
C ARG A 232 -3.94 -18.89 10.03
N ILE A 233 -4.74 -17.83 9.82
CA ILE A 233 -5.85 -17.82 8.86
C ILE A 233 -5.28 -17.97 7.46
N TRP A 234 -4.24 -17.20 7.12
CA TRP A 234 -3.61 -17.19 5.80
C TRP A 234 -2.95 -18.51 5.43
N ASP A 235 -2.37 -19.24 6.39
CA ASP A 235 -1.90 -20.62 6.17
C ASP A 235 -3.00 -21.50 5.59
N SER A 236 -4.21 -21.41 6.16
CA SER A 236 -5.35 -22.22 5.73
C SER A 236 -5.94 -21.69 4.43
N LEU A 237 -5.99 -20.35 4.30
CA LEU A 237 -6.50 -19.67 3.12
C LEU A 237 -5.67 -20.03 1.88
N PHE A 238 -4.35 -19.91 1.95
CA PHE A 238 -3.48 -20.17 0.80
C PHE A 238 -3.28 -21.65 0.50
N ALA A 239 -3.51 -22.55 1.47
CA ALA A 239 -3.54 -23.99 1.24
C ALA A 239 -4.81 -24.45 0.50
N ASP A 240 -5.90 -23.68 0.54
CA ASP A 240 -7.17 -24.02 -0.10
C ASP A 240 -7.19 -23.56 -1.58
N GLU A 241 -7.53 -24.48 -2.49
CA GLU A 241 -7.66 -24.19 -3.93
C GLU A 241 -8.79 -23.20 -4.23
N LYS A 242 -9.80 -23.14 -3.36
CA LYS A 242 -10.96 -22.25 -3.40
C LYS A 242 -10.91 -21.20 -2.30
N ARG A 243 -9.71 -20.71 -1.99
CA ARG A 243 -9.44 -19.72 -0.94
C ARG A 243 -10.46 -18.59 -0.80
N PHE A 244 -10.95 -18.00 -1.89
CA PHE A 244 -11.91 -16.89 -1.81
C PHE A 244 -13.33 -17.36 -1.42
N GLU A 245 -13.74 -18.57 -1.82
CA GLU A 245 -14.96 -19.20 -1.28
C GLU A 245 -14.76 -19.56 0.20
N PHE A 246 -13.58 -20.07 0.56
CA PHE A 246 -13.25 -20.38 1.95
C PHE A 246 -13.25 -19.13 2.85
N LEU A 247 -12.74 -18.00 2.37
CA LEU A 247 -12.81 -16.71 3.06
C LEU A 247 -14.26 -16.31 3.37
N ILE A 248 -15.18 -16.54 2.44
CA ILE A 248 -16.62 -16.28 2.67
C ILE A 248 -17.14 -17.14 3.82
N TYR A 249 -16.72 -18.41 3.94
CA TYR A 249 -17.12 -19.26 5.07
C TYR A 249 -16.58 -18.75 6.40
N ILE A 250 -15.35 -18.26 6.43
CA ILE A 250 -14.77 -17.63 7.64
C ILE A 250 -15.59 -16.39 8.02
N CYS A 251 -15.81 -15.47 7.07
CA CYS A 251 -16.61 -14.27 7.30
C CYS A 251 -18.04 -14.61 7.77
N CYS A 252 -18.68 -15.62 7.16
CA CYS A 252 -20.01 -16.07 7.58
C CYS A 252 -20.00 -16.62 9.01
N SER A 253 -18.94 -17.35 9.38
CA SER A 253 -18.77 -17.91 10.73
C SER A 253 -18.48 -16.84 11.78
N MET A 254 -17.92 -15.68 11.39
CA MET A 254 -17.75 -14.54 12.30
C MET A 254 -19.07 -13.83 12.63
N ILE A 255 -20.09 -13.96 11.76
CA ILE A 255 -21.40 -13.32 11.93
C ILE A 255 -22.33 -14.15 12.82
N MET A 256 -22.21 -15.48 12.76
CA MET A 256 -23.04 -16.46 13.48
C MET A 256 -22.52 -16.71 14.90
#